data_AF-A0A4U3AF55-F1
#
_entry.id   AF-A0A4U3AF55-F1
#
_cell.length_a   1.000
_cell.length_b   1.000
_cell.length_c   1.000
_cell.angle_alpha   90.00
_cell.angle_beta   90.00
_cell.angle_gamma   90.00
#
_symmetry.space_group_name_H-M   'P 1'
#
loop_
_entity.id
_entity.type
_entity.pdbx_description
1 polymer ?
#
loop_
_entity_poly.entity_id
_entity_poly.type
_entity_poly.pdbx_seq_one_letter_code
_entity_poly.pdbx_strand_id
1 'polypeptide(L)'
;MNIRIVEAKLVIRCDVSLNDEIKQRLLNGGNKPLTEEEIANQLLYAFLNPKIEAFNEDQRLISGSWDFVCDFDGKLQNFVLDEE
;
A
#
# COMPACT_ATOMS: atom_id res chain seq x y z
N MET A 1 -24.74 -2.97 -20.27
CA MET A 1 -23.26 -2.91 -20.40
C MET A 1 -22.71 -4.27 -20.02
N ASN A 2 -21.89 -4.90 -20.88
CA ASN A 2 -21.16 -6.10 -20.49
C ASN A 2 -19.92 -5.65 -19.70
N ILE A 3 -19.86 -6.02 -18.42
CA ILE A 3 -18.69 -5.77 -17.56
C ILE A 3 -17.73 -6.96 -17.77
N ARG A 4 -16.47 -6.67 -18.09
CA ARG A 4 -15.42 -7.68 -18.23
C ARG A 4 -14.37 -7.43 -17.17
N ILE A 5 -14.06 -8.46 -16.39
CA ILE A 5 -13.03 -8.44 -15.36
C ILE A 5 -11.72 -8.93 -16.00
N VAL A 6 -10.64 -8.18 -15.79
CA VAL A 6 -9.29 -8.51 -16.27
C VAL A 6 -8.31 -8.32 -15.12
N GLU A 7 -7.31 -9.20 -15.03
CA GLU A 7 -6.24 -9.09 -14.04
C GLU A 7 -5.27 -7.97 -14.45
N ALA A 8 -4.86 -7.14 -13.48
CA ALA A 8 -3.87 -6.10 -13.65
C ALA A 8 -2.83 -6.19 -12.53
N LYS A 9 -1.55 -6.09 -12.89
CA LYS A 9 -0.42 -6.11 -11.94
C LYS A 9 0.42 -4.84 -12.10
N LEU A 10 0.85 -4.27 -10.97
CA LEU A 10 1.75 -3.11 -10.92
C LEU A 10 2.95 -3.45 -10.04
N VAL A 11 4.16 -3.19 -10.53
CA VAL A 11 5.41 -3.30 -9.76
C VAL A 11 6.04 -1.93 -9.68
N ILE A 12 6.24 -1.41 -8.46
CA ILE A 12 6.77 -0.07 -8.21
C ILE A 12 8.16 -0.20 -7.59
N ARG A 13 9.14 0.52 -8.14
CA ARG A 13 10.48 0.68 -7.59
C ARG A 13 10.86 2.15 -7.66
N CYS A 14 11.41 2.70 -6.58
CA CYS A 14 11.87 4.07 -6.51
C CYS A 14 12.93 4.24 -5.43
N ASP A 15 13.70 5.33 -5.53
CA ASP A 15 14.60 5.74 -4.45
C ASP A 15 13.80 6.42 -3.34
N VAL A 16 14.02 5.99 -2.09
CA VAL A 16 13.40 6.60 -0.91
C VAL A 16 14.44 7.44 -0.18
N SER A 17 14.14 8.73 -0.01
CA SER A 17 14.99 9.62 0.79
C SER A 17 14.79 9.38 2.27
N LEU A 18 15.78 8.79 2.93
CA LEU A 18 15.77 8.54 4.37
C LEU A 18 16.48 9.66 5.12
N ASN A 19 15.85 10.20 6.16
CA ASN A 19 16.50 11.06 7.15
C ASN A 19 16.43 10.42 8.55
N ASP A 20 17.28 10.89 9.46
CA ASP A 20 17.39 10.31 10.80
C ASP A 20 16.10 10.43 11.61
N GLU A 21 15.30 11.48 11.38
CA GLU A 21 14.01 11.67 12.05
C GLU A 21 13.00 10.59 11.67
N ILE A 22 12.91 10.25 10.38
CA ILE A 22 12.06 9.18 9.86
C ILE A 22 12.51 7.83 10.41
N LYS A 23 13.83 7.56 10.39
CA LYS A 23 14.40 6.33 10.98
C LYS A 23 14.02 6.18 12.45
N GLN A 24 14.17 7.24 13.25
CA GLN A 24 13.82 7.23 14.67
C GLN A 24 12.32 6.98 14.90
N ARG A 25 11.44 7.57 14.09
CA ARG A 25 9.98 7.35 14.22
C ARG A 25 9.59 5.89 13.96
N LEU A 26 10.19 5.25 12.97
CA LEU A 26 9.90 3.85 12.62
C LEU A 26 10.53 2.87 13.61
N LEU A 27 11.73 3.15 14.12
CA LEU A 27 12.39 2.33 15.14
C LEU A 27 11.70 2.39 16.51
N ASN A 28 11.08 3.51 16.86
CA ASN A 28 10.35 3.65 18.13
C ASN A 28 9.03 2.85 18.17
N GLY A 29 8.56 2.34 17.03
CA GLY A 29 7.33 1.54 16.93
C GLY A 29 7.52 0.03 17.14
N GLY A 30 8.76 -0.48 17.20
CA GLY A 30 9.02 -1.93 17.22
C GLY A 30 10.26 -2.33 18.02
N ASN A 31 10.23 -3.53 18.60
CA ASN A 31 11.34 -4.09 19.40
C ASN A 31 12.50 -4.67 18.57
N LYS A 32 12.43 -4.59 17.23
CA LYS A 32 13.41 -5.20 16.33
C LYS A 32 14.13 -4.11 15.51
N PRO A 33 15.47 -4.12 15.43
CA PRO A 33 16.19 -3.23 14.53
C PRO A 33 15.82 -3.56 13.08
N LEU A 34 15.42 -2.53 12.33
CA LEU A 34 15.15 -2.61 10.90
C LEU A 34 16.39 -2.17 10.11
N THR A 35 16.63 -2.83 8.98
CA THR A 35 17.60 -2.41 7.95
C THR A 35 17.08 -1.18 7.20
N GLU A 36 17.99 -0.46 6.52
CA GLU A 36 17.60 0.71 5.71
C GLU A 36 16.66 0.34 4.57
N GLU A 37 16.81 -0.84 4.00
CA GLU A 37 15.94 -1.39 2.95
C GLU A 37 14.53 -1.65 3.49
N GLU A 38 14.40 -2.29 4.65
CA GLU A 38 13.09 -2.51 5.30
C GLU A 38 12.40 -1.19 5.63
N ILE A 39 13.15 -0.18 6.08
CA ILE A 39 12.63 1.17 6.36
C ILE A 39 12.13 1.84 5.07
N ALA A 40 12.91 1.77 3.99
CA ALA A 40 12.52 2.31 2.69
C ALA A 40 11.25 1.65 2.15
N ASN A 41 11.15 0.32 2.24
CA ASN A 41 9.98 -0.44 1.81
C ASN A 41 8.73 -0.06 2.63
N GLN A 42 8.86 0.06 3.95
CA GLN A 42 7.74 0.49 4.81
C GLN A 42 7.29 1.92 4.50
N LEU A 43 8.19 2.83 4.17
CA LEU A 43 7.83 4.19 3.77
C LEU A 43 7.13 4.24 2.42
N LEU A 44 7.63 3.49 1.44
CA LEU A 44 6.98 3.37 0.15
C LEU A 44 5.57 2.79 0.32
N TYR A 45 5.44 1.76 1.15
CA TYR A 45 4.15 1.19 1.50
C TYR A 45 3.26 2.22 2.19
N ALA A 46 3.74 2.91 3.22
CA ALA A 46 2.99 3.95 3.93
C ALA A 46 2.62 5.14 3.03
N PHE A 47 3.31 5.36 1.92
CA PHE A 47 2.96 6.39 0.92
C PHE A 47 1.87 5.91 -0.04
N LEU A 48 1.85 4.62 -0.37
CA LEU A 48 0.87 4.01 -1.28
C LEU A 48 -0.43 3.61 -0.57
N ASN A 49 -0.31 3.08 0.65
CA ASN A 49 -1.39 2.57 1.49
C ASN A 49 -2.33 3.63 2.16
N PRO A 50 -2.09 4.96 2.18
CA PRO A 50 -3.08 5.92 2.68
C PRO A 50 -4.36 5.93 1.84
N LYS A 51 -4.30 5.39 0.62
CA LYS A 51 -5.37 5.41 -0.37
C LYS A 51 -6.40 4.30 -0.18
N ILE A 52 -6.05 3.27 0.59
CA ILE A 52 -6.97 2.21 1.00
C ILE A 52 -7.43 2.56 2.41
N GLU A 53 -8.66 3.08 2.51
CA GLU A 53 -9.22 3.56 3.77
C GLU A 53 -9.79 2.41 4.62
N ALA A 54 -10.30 1.36 3.98
CA ALA A 54 -10.72 0.14 4.67
C ALA A 54 -10.65 -1.10 3.76
N PHE A 55 -10.45 -2.26 4.39
CA PHE A 55 -10.55 -3.57 3.76
C PHE A 55 -11.44 -4.48 4.62
N ASN A 56 -12.51 -5.01 4.03
CA ASN A 56 -13.33 -6.04 4.64
C ASN A 56 -12.97 -7.40 4.02
N GLU A 57 -12.29 -8.25 4.80
CA GLU A 57 -11.84 -9.58 4.38
C GLU A 57 -13.00 -10.51 4.01
N ASP A 58 -14.07 -10.52 4.82
CA ASP A 58 -15.23 -11.40 4.63
C ASP A 58 -15.99 -11.09 3.33
N GLN A 59 -16.04 -9.81 2.96
CA GLN A 59 -16.76 -9.32 1.80
C GLN A 59 -15.84 -9.00 0.61
N ARG A 60 -14.53 -9.15 0.78
CA ARG A 60 -13.46 -8.74 -0.17
C ARG A 60 -13.68 -7.33 -0.72
N LEU A 61 -14.18 -6.44 0.13
CA LEU A 61 -14.56 -5.08 -0.24
C LEU A 61 -13.45 -4.12 0.19
N ILE A 62 -12.90 -3.42 -0.78
CA ILE A 62 -11.94 -2.33 -0.58
C ILE A 62 -12.67 -1.02 -0.78
N SER A 63 -12.55 -0.12 0.19
CA SER A 63 -12.99 1.26 0.06
C SER A 63 -11.79 2.20 0.13
N GLY A 64 -11.87 3.28 -0.63
CA GLY A 64 -10.81 4.27 -0.72
C GLY A 64 -10.75 4.91 -2.10
N SER A 65 -9.75 5.76 -2.30
CA SER A 65 -9.56 6.44 -3.58
C SER A 65 -8.10 6.74 -3.85
N TRP A 66 -7.76 6.78 -5.13
CA TRP A 66 -6.48 7.30 -5.57
C TRP A 66 -6.66 8.71 -6.11
N ASP A 67 -6.43 9.74 -5.28
CA ASP A 67 -6.30 11.16 -5.65
C ASP A 67 -7.07 11.60 -6.92
N PHE A 68 -8.40 11.51 -6.91
CA PHE A 68 -9.29 11.89 -8.03
C PHE A 68 -9.13 11.10 -9.34
N VAL A 69 -8.25 10.09 -9.38
CA VAL A 69 -8.08 9.16 -10.50
C VAL A 69 -9.17 8.09 -10.49
N CYS A 70 -9.40 7.44 -9.34
CA CYS A 70 -10.50 6.48 -9.19
C CYS A 70 -10.91 6.26 -7.73
N ASP A 71 -12.22 6.07 -7.51
CA ASP A 71 -12.76 5.34 -6.36
C ASP A 71 -12.56 3.83 -6.56
N PHE A 72 -12.34 3.10 -5.46
CA PHE A 72 -12.13 1.65 -5.46
C PHE A 72 -13.42 0.84 -5.30
N ASP A 73 -14.51 1.46 -4.87
CA ASP A 73 -15.79 0.83 -4.53
C ASP A 73 -16.35 -0.01 -5.68
N GLY A 74 -16.38 -1.34 -5.49
CA GLY A 74 -16.91 -2.29 -6.47
C GLY A 74 -16.09 -2.44 -7.75
N LYS A 75 -14.92 -1.78 -7.86
CA LYS A 75 -14.05 -1.84 -9.05
C LYS A 75 -12.88 -2.79 -8.91
N LEU A 76 -12.45 -3.07 -7.69
CA LEU A 76 -11.40 -4.03 -7.39
C LEU A 76 -12.01 -5.31 -6.83
N GLN A 77 -11.55 -6.47 -7.34
CA GLN A 77 -11.94 -7.79 -6.84
C GLN A 77 -10.68 -8.65 -6.68
N ASN A 78 -10.64 -9.50 -5.65
CA ASN A 78 -9.50 -10.38 -5.36
C ASN A 78 -8.17 -9.63 -5.23
N PHE A 79 -8.20 -8.46 -4.58
CA PHE A 79 -6.99 -7.69 -4.33
C PHE A 79 -6.09 -8.43 -3.35
N VAL A 80 -4.82 -8.56 -3.73
CA VAL A 80 -3.75 -9.08 -2.91
C VAL A 80 -2.65 -8.05 -2.97
N LEU A 81 -2.16 -7.63 -1.80
CA LEU A 81 -0.96 -6.81 -1.72
C LEU A 81 0.21 -7.77 -1.55
N ASP A 82 0.96 -7.99 -2.63
CA ASP A 82 2.18 -8.80 -2.57
C ASP A 82 3.24 -7.98 -1.82
N GLU A 83 3.54 -8.40 -0.59
CA GLU A 83 4.78 -8.03 0.10
C GLU A 83 5.86 -9.01 -0.42
N GLU A 84 6.66 -8.61 -1.41
CA GLU A 84 7.88 -9.34 -1.78
C GLU A 84 8.96 -9.23 -0.69
#